data_AF-A0A848X3C6-F1
#
_entry.id   AF-A0A848X3C6-F1
#
_cell.length_a   1.000
_cell.length_b   1.000
_cell.length_c   1.000
_cell.angle_alpha   90.00
_cell.angle_beta   90.00
_cell.angle_gamma   90.00
#
_symmetry.space_group_name_H-M   'P 1'
#
loop_
_entity.id
_entity.type
_entity.pdbx_description
1 polymer ?
#
loop_
_entity_poly.entity_id
_entity_poly.type
_entity_poly.pdbx_seq_one_letter_code
_entity_poly.pdbx_strand_id
1 'polypeptide(L)'
;MSASATPASPETADDSQSGAVPADISSSGDLQNAVIRFAGDSQDGIQSIGAFLAKLAGRSAREVMTYMTIPSTISGGPSIFQVHLGSGEVLSPGDDADFLFAFYQHSYDNHLESLKDGGVCVYDTDHVEEIKKDERGILHVGIPITSTTV
;
A
#
# COMPACT_ATOMS: atom_id res chain seq x y z
N MET A 1 43.83 -57.45 19.52
CA MET A 1 43.88 -56.87 20.87
C MET A 1 43.58 -55.38 20.72
N SER A 2 42.50 -54.94 21.38
CA SER A 2 42.14 -53.59 21.87
C SER A 2 42.42 -52.34 21.01
N ALA A 3 41.64 -51.26 21.02
CA ALA A 3 40.25 -50.89 21.37
C ALA A 3 40.19 -49.36 21.08
N SER A 4 39.03 -48.84 20.64
CA SER A 4 38.44 -47.50 20.93
C SER A 4 39.36 -46.25 20.86
N ALA A 5 39.08 -45.21 20.08
CA ALA A 5 37.88 -44.37 20.23
C ALA A 5 37.61 -43.49 18.99
N THR A 6 36.32 -43.24 18.75
CA THR A 6 35.72 -42.35 17.74
C THR A 6 35.43 -40.94 18.36
N PRO A 7 34.75 -39.99 17.69
CA PRO A 7 35.27 -38.80 16.96
C PRO A 7 34.75 -37.46 17.55
N ALA A 8 35.04 -36.32 16.89
CA ALA A 8 34.09 -35.20 16.78
C ALA A 8 34.53 -34.18 15.70
N SER A 9 33.73 -34.06 14.64
CA SER A 9 33.66 -32.88 13.77
C SER A 9 32.65 -31.89 14.35
N PRO A 10 32.77 -30.57 14.13
CA PRO A 10 31.63 -29.67 14.30
C PRO A 10 30.90 -29.45 12.97
N GLU A 11 29.60 -29.79 12.97
CA GLU A 11 28.59 -29.36 12.00
C GLU A 11 28.42 -27.83 12.07
N THR A 12 28.51 -27.14 10.94
CA THR A 12 27.96 -25.80 10.79
C THR A 12 26.51 -25.92 10.34
N ALA A 13 25.64 -25.41 11.21
CA ALA A 13 24.19 -25.43 11.09
C ALA A 13 23.67 -24.62 9.89
N ASP A 14 22.73 -25.25 9.20
CA ASP A 14 21.70 -24.66 8.35
C ASP A 14 20.75 -23.83 9.23
N ASP A 15 20.67 -22.52 8.99
CA ASP A 15 19.70 -21.64 9.64
C ASP A 15 18.73 -21.10 8.58
N SER A 16 17.93 -22.03 8.06
CA SER A 16 16.67 -21.78 7.38
C SER A 16 15.62 -21.29 8.39
N GLN A 17 15.66 -20.02 8.77
CA GLN A 17 14.56 -19.39 9.52
C GLN A 17 13.62 -18.65 8.57
N SER A 18 12.67 -19.44 8.05
CA SER A 18 11.38 -18.95 7.56
C SER A 18 10.67 -18.21 8.69
N GLY A 19 10.69 -16.88 8.61
CA GLY A 19 9.88 -16.03 9.49
C GLY A 19 8.41 -16.33 9.23
N ALA A 20 7.77 -16.97 10.21
CA ALA A 20 6.33 -17.20 10.22
C ALA A 20 5.61 -15.84 10.16
N VAL A 21 4.90 -15.60 9.07
CA VAL A 21 3.91 -14.52 9.02
C VAL A 21 2.82 -14.84 10.06
N PRO A 22 2.48 -13.92 10.97
CA PRO A 22 1.47 -14.18 11.98
C PRO A 22 0.12 -14.44 11.29
N ALA A 23 -0.43 -15.62 11.59
CA ALA A 23 -1.71 -16.09 11.09
C ALA A 23 -2.86 -15.49 11.91
N ASP A 24 -3.34 -14.29 11.54
CA ASP A 24 -4.70 -13.85 11.90
C ASP A 24 -5.27 -12.76 10.96
N ILE A 25 -5.43 -13.11 9.69
CA ILE A 25 -6.21 -12.34 8.70
C ILE A 25 -7.39 -13.16 8.16
N SER A 26 -8.03 -13.94 9.03
CA SER A 26 -9.19 -14.77 8.65
C SER A 26 -10.51 -14.19 9.14
N SER A 27 -10.88 -13.04 8.57
CA SER A 27 -12.27 -12.65 8.38
C SER A 27 -12.37 -11.90 7.06
N SER A 28 -12.26 -12.63 5.95
CA SER A 28 -12.57 -12.11 4.61
C SER A 28 -14.07 -11.87 4.49
N GLY A 29 -14.57 -10.83 5.17
CA GLY A 29 -15.84 -10.24 4.86
C GLY A 29 -15.75 -9.62 3.46
N ASP A 30 -16.78 -9.80 2.65
CA ASP A 30 -16.87 -9.11 1.37
C ASP A 30 -16.77 -7.60 1.62
N LEU A 31 -15.66 -6.98 1.21
CA LEU A 31 -15.47 -5.54 1.27
C LEU A 31 -16.54 -4.90 0.37
N GLN A 32 -17.62 -4.43 0.99
CA GLN A 32 -18.74 -3.79 0.31
C GLN A 32 -18.30 -2.47 -0.32
N ASN A 33 -17.41 -1.75 0.36
CA ASN A 33 -16.93 -0.47 -0.10
C ASN A 33 -15.44 -0.26 0.22
N ALA A 34 -14.70 0.37 -0.68
CA ALA A 34 -13.31 0.75 -0.48
C ALA A 34 -12.95 2.02 -1.27
N VAL A 35 -12.34 2.99 -0.60
CA VAL A 35 -11.77 4.20 -1.20
C VAL A 35 -10.24 4.10 -1.19
N ILE A 36 -9.64 4.13 -2.37
CA ILE A 36 -8.20 4.02 -2.57
C ILE A 36 -7.68 5.32 -3.16
N ARG A 37 -6.74 5.98 -2.47
CA ARG A 37 -6.11 7.23 -2.90
C ARG A 37 -4.65 7.00 -3.23
N PHE A 38 -4.27 7.29 -4.46
CA PHE A 38 -2.88 7.39 -4.91
C PHE A 38 -2.44 8.85 -4.83
N ALA A 39 -1.35 9.12 -4.12
CA ALA A 39 -0.77 10.44 -3.95
C ALA A 39 0.70 10.40 -4.34
N GLY A 40 1.07 11.27 -5.27
CA GLY A 40 2.40 11.34 -5.87
C GLY A 40 2.48 12.57 -6.75
N ASP A 41 3.46 12.61 -7.65
CA ASP A 41 3.49 13.63 -8.69
C ASP A 41 2.78 13.11 -9.94
N SER A 42 2.19 14.02 -10.72
CA SER A 42 1.37 13.66 -11.89
C SER A 42 2.12 12.86 -12.97
N GLN A 43 3.45 12.82 -12.89
CA GLN A 43 4.35 12.15 -13.85
C GLN A 43 4.64 10.70 -13.47
N ASP A 44 4.32 10.26 -12.25
CA ASP A 44 4.65 8.92 -11.75
C ASP A 44 3.64 7.86 -12.19
N GLY A 45 2.73 8.22 -13.08
CA GLY A 45 1.70 7.31 -13.58
C GLY A 45 0.56 7.03 -12.59
N ILE A 46 0.43 7.78 -11.49
CA ILE A 46 -0.64 7.58 -10.49
C ILE A 46 -2.04 7.64 -11.12
N GLN A 47 -2.23 8.45 -12.17
CA GLN A 47 -3.50 8.52 -12.90
C GLN A 47 -3.73 7.29 -13.77
N SER A 48 -2.66 6.75 -14.38
CA SER A 48 -2.73 5.54 -15.20
C SER A 48 -3.02 4.31 -14.35
N ILE A 49 -2.37 4.17 -13.20
CA ILE A 49 -2.59 3.07 -12.25
C ILE A 49 -4.02 3.13 -11.72
N GLY A 50 -4.46 4.29 -11.26
CA GLY A 50 -5.83 4.47 -10.75
C GLY A 50 -6.90 4.22 -11.82
N ALA A 51 -6.71 4.71 -13.05
CA ALA A 51 -7.63 4.45 -14.15
C ALA A 51 -7.66 2.96 -14.54
N PHE A 52 -6.50 2.29 -14.50
CA PHE A 52 -6.42 0.86 -14.76
C PHE A 52 -7.15 0.05 -13.69
N LEU A 53 -6.96 0.39 -12.41
CA LEU A 53 -7.68 -0.22 -11.29
C LEU A 53 -9.19 -0.02 -11.41
N ALA A 54 -9.64 1.20 -11.67
CA ALA A 54 -11.04 1.53 -11.89
C ALA A 54 -11.65 0.69 -13.02
N LYS A 55 -10.92 0.54 -14.14
CA LYS A 55 -11.35 -0.28 -15.28
C LYS A 55 -11.44 -1.77 -14.94
N LEU A 56 -10.50 -2.31 -14.15
CA LEU A 56 -10.56 -3.71 -13.69
C LEU A 56 -11.73 -3.94 -12.73
N ALA A 57 -11.96 -3.02 -11.81
CA ALA A 57 -13.06 -3.13 -10.85
C ALA A 57 -14.43 -3.04 -11.55
N GLY A 58 -14.61 -2.12 -12.50
CA GLY A 58 -15.84 -2.02 -13.30
C GLY A 58 -16.15 -3.29 -14.11
N ARG A 59 -15.13 -4.08 -14.49
CA ARG A 59 -15.34 -5.39 -15.13
C ARG A 59 -15.83 -6.47 -14.17
N SER A 60 -15.64 -6.27 -12.87
CA SER A 60 -16.01 -7.22 -11.82
C SER A 60 -17.40 -6.92 -11.22
N ALA A 61 -18.26 -6.22 -11.99
CA ALA A 61 -19.59 -5.76 -11.56
C ALA A 61 -19.59 -4.89 -10.29
N ARG A 62 -18.48 -4.20 -10.01
CA ARG A 62 -18.45 -3.14 -9.01
C ARG A 62 -18.79 -1.80 -9.64
N GLU A 63 -19.47 -0.96 -8.89
CA GLU A 63 -19.63 0.43 -9.26
C GLU A 63 -18.39 1.21 -8.86
N VAL A 64 -17.98 2.14 -9.73
CA VAL A 64 -16.73 2.86 -9.56
C VAL A 64 -16.95 4.34 -9.79
N MET A 65 -16.52 5.16 -8.83
CA MET A 65 -16.41 6.59 -9.00
C MET A 65 -14.95 7.00 -8.79
N THR A 66 -14.43 7.85 -9.69
CA THR A 66 -13.06 8.33 -9.61
C THR A 66 -13.02 9.83 -9.36
N TYR A 67 -12.01 10.28 -8.64
CA TYR A 67 -11.71 11.69 -8.44
C TYR A 67 -10.21 11.91 -8.64
N MET A 68 -9.81 13.03 -9.23
CA MET A 68 -8.39 13.34 -9.41
C MET A 68 -8.14 14.84 -9.36
N THR A 69 -6.94 15.20 -8.93
CA THR A 69 -6.43 16.57 -8.98
C THR A 69 -5.26 16.61 -9.94
N ILE A 70 -5.39 17.36 -11.03
CA ILE A 70 -4.30 17.59 -11.98
C ILE A 70 -3.64 18.94 -11.65
N PRO A 71 -2.31 19.01 -11.53
CA PRO A 71 -1.63 20.27 -11.26
C PRO A 71 -1.86 21.27 -12.38
N SER A 72 -1.88 22.56 -12.05
CA SER A 72 -2.08 23.66 -13.03
C SER A 72 -0.85 23.90 -13.92
N THR A 73 0.28 23.25 -13.64
CA THR A 73 1.54 23.44 -14.35
C THR A 73 1.82 22.26 -15.29
N ILE A 74 2.21 22.57 -16.53
CA ILE A 74 2.50 21.56 -17.56
C ILE A 74 3.68 20.67 -17.19
N SER A 75 4.63 21.18 -16.40
CA SER A 75 5.77 20.41 -15.86
C SER A 75 5.37 19.39 -14.80
N GLY A 76 4.08 19.29 -14.46
CA GLY A 76 3.57 18.42 -13.41
C GLY A 76 3.71 19.02 -12.00
N GLY A 77 3.56 18.15 -11.02
CA GLY A 77 3.62 18.46 -9.59
C GLY A 77 2.70 17.54 -8.78
N PRO A 78 2.53 17.85 -7.49
CA PRO A 78 1.70 17.05 -6.59
C PRO A 78 0.29 16.85 -7.14
N SER A 79 -0.15 15.60 -7.13
CA SER A 79 -1.40 15.15 -7.73
C SER A 79 -1.96 13.99 -6.92
N ILE A 80 -3.28 13.82 -7.01
CA ILE A 80 -3.94 12.65 -6.46
C ILE A 80 -4.83 12.01 -7.52
N PHE A 81 -4.98 10.69 -7.40
CA PHE A 81 -6.01 9.93 -8.08
C PHE A 81 -6.70 9.01 -7.07
N GLN A 82 -8.01 9.10 -6.99
CA GLN A 82 -8.83 8.35 -6.06
C GLN A 82 -9.83 7.47 -6.81
N VAL A 83 -10.00 6.26 -6.30
CA VAL A 83 -10.96 5.28 -6.78
C VAL A 83 -11.84 4.84 -5.62
N HIS A 84 -13.15 5.02 -5.77
CA HIS A 84 -14.17 4.52 -4.86
C HIS A 84 -14.83 3.29 -5.49
N LEU A 85 -14.75 2.16 -4.81
CA LEU A 85 -15.24 0.86 -5.25
C LEU A 85 -16.44 0.41 -4.41
N GLY A 86 -17.64 0.40 -4.98
CA GLY A 86 -18.86 -0.08 -4.30
C GLY A 86 -19.37 -1.41 -4.83
N SER A 87 -19.94 -2.23 -3.96
CA SER A 87 -20.78 -3.40 -4.31
C SER A 87 -22.21 -3.03 -4.70
N GLY A 88 -22.57 -1.75 -4.58
CA GLY A 88 -23.82 -1.14 -5.02
C GLY A 88 -23.57 0.29 -5.48
N GLU A 89 -24.60 1.12 -5.49
CA GLU A 89 -24.54 2.48 -6.04
C GLU A 89 -23.51 3.37 -5.33
N VAL A 90 -22.62 4.01 -6.10
CA VAL A 90 -21.56 4.91 -5.60
C VAL A 90 -21.90 6.34 -6.01
N LEU A 91 -22.38 7.12 -5.05
CA LEU A 91 -22.91 8.47 -5.29
C LEU A 91 -21.89 9.60 -5.08
N SER A 92 -20.72 9.28 -4.55
CA SER A 92 -19.63 10.24 -4.33
C SER A 92 -18.28 9.52 -4.47
N PRO A 93 -17.18 10.24 -4.73
CA PRO A 93 -15.85 9.62 -4.73
C PRO A 93 -15.33 9.28 -3.33
N GLY A 94 -16.02 9.70 -2.26
CA GLY A 94 -15.58 9.55 -0.87
C GLY A 94 -14.62 10.66 -0.42
N ASP A 95 -14.80 11.15 0.81
CA ASP A 95 -13.91 12.18 1.38
C ASP A 95 -12.65 11.55 1.98
N ASP A 96 -12.87 10.52 2.81
CA ASP A 96 -11.81 9.76 3.49
C ASP A 96 -11.45 8.47 2.74
N ALA A 97 -10.16 8.18 2.65
CA ALA A 97 -9.62 6.97 2.04
C ALA A 97 -9.52 5.81 3.05
N ASP A 98 -9.76 4.58 2.60
CA ASP A 98 -9.43 3.36 3.36
C ASP A 98 -7.96 2.98 3.14
N PHE A 99 -7.44 3.28 1.95
CA PHE A 99 -6.07 3.02 1.54
C PHE A 99 -5.43 4.29 0.96
N LEU A 100 -4.26 4.65 1.46
CA LEU A 100 -3.41 5.71 0.91
C LEU A 100 -2.12 5.10 0.37
N PHE A 101 -1.82 5.36 -0.88
CA PHE A 101 -0.53 5.06 -1.51
C PHE A 101 0.25 6.37 -1.67
N ALA A 102 1.30 6.56 -0.88
CA ALA A 102 2.12 7.77 -0.86
C ALA A 102 3.49 7.51 -1.47
N PHE A 103 3.77 8.14 -2.61
CA PHE A 103 5.03 7.94 -3.35
C PHE A 103 6.18 8.80 -2.83
N TYR A 104 5.86 9.91 -2.15
CA TYR A 104 6.84 10.84 -1.60
C TYR A 104 6.44 11.36 -0.22
N GLN A 105 7.40 11.93 0.50
CA GLN A 105 7.17 12.54 1.81
C GLN A 105 6.07 13.61 1.76
N HIS A 106 6.04 14.49 0.76
CA HIS A 106 4.96 15.48 0.63
C HIS A 106 3.60 14.85 0.35
N SER A 107 3.56 13.74 -0.39
CA SER A 107 2.32 13.00 -0.64
C SER A 107 1.79 12.36 0.64
N TYR A 108 2.68 11.81 1.46
CA TYR A 108 2.36 11.29 2.78
C TYR A 108 1.83 12.40 3.69
N ASP A 109 2.59 13.47 3.85
CA ASP A 109 2.27 14.54 4.80
C ASP A 109 0.98 15.27 4.47
N ASN A 110 0.71 15.54 3.19
CA ASN A 110 -0.46 16.29 2.75
C ASN A 110 -1.75 15.46 2.75
N HIS A 111 -1.66 14.13 2.77
CA HIS A 111 -2.84 13.26 2.59
C HIS A 111 -3.06 12.25 3.72
N LEU A 112 -2.15 12.12 4.70
CA LEU A 112 -2.34 11.21 5.83
C LEU A 112 -3.60 11.52 6.64
N GLU A 113 -3.96 12.80 6.81
CA GLU A 113 -5.16 13.19 7.55
C GLU A 113 -6.45 12.69 6.87
N SER A 114 -6.42 12.51 5.54
CA SER A 114 -7.57 12.01 4.77
C SER A 114 -7.71 10.50 4.76
N LEU A 115 -6.77 9.76 5.36
CA LEU A 115 -6.90 8.32 5.56
C LEU A 115 -7.80 8.09 6.76
N LYS A 116 -8.74 7.14 6.74
CA LYS A 116 -9.58 6.81 7.91
C LYS A 116 -8.77 6.23 9.06
N ASP A 117 -9.33 6.32 10.26
CA ASP A 117 -8.80 5.63 11.44
C ASP A 117 -8.80 4.11 11.19
N GLY A 118 -7.70 3.44 11.54
CA GLY A 118 -7.48 2.03 11.20
C GLY A 118 -7.22 1.74 9.71
N GLY A 119 -7.13 2.78 8.87
CA GLY A 119 -6.81 2.65 7.45
C GLY A 119 -5.38 2.18 7.19
N VAL A 120 -5.08 1.88 5.93
CA VAL A 120 -3.75 1.38 5.52
C VAL A 120 -3.02 2.44 4.70
N CYS A 121 -1.83 2.83 5.17
CA CYS A 121 -0.92 3.69 4.44
C CYS A 121 0.22 2.86 3.87
N VAL A 122 0.23 2.70 2.54
CA VAL A 122 1.35 2.15 1.79
C VAL A 122 2.23 3.30 1.34
N TYR A 123 3.53 3.22 1.58
CA TYR A 123 4.44 4.30 1.22
C TYR A 123 5.74 3.80 0.60
N ASP A 124 6.36 4.64 -0.22
CA ASP A 124 7.68 4.35 -0.78
C ASP A 124 8.79 4.57 0.25
N THR A 125 9.47 3.51 0.68
CA THR A 125 10.57 3.61 1.66
C THR A 125 11.79 4.34 1.11
N ASP A 126 11.92 4.48 -0.22
CA ASP A 126 13.01 5.21 -0.83
C ASP A 126 12.82 6.74 -0.76
N HIS A 127 11.60 7.20 -0.48
CA HIS A 127 11.21 8.60 -0.56
C HIS A 127 10.44 9.14 0.65
N VAL A 128 10.00 8.27 1.56
CA VAL A 128 9.35 8.64 2.80
C VAL A 128 10.22 8.17 3.96
N GLU A 129 10.85 9.13 4.64
CA GLU A 129 11.77 8.89 5.75
C GLU A 129 11.07 9.05 7.10
N GLU A 130 10.11 9.98 7.19
CA GLU A 130 9.44 10.34 8.43
C GLU A 130 8.01 9.81 8.45
N ILE A 131 7.79 8.79 9.28
CA ILE A 131 6.46 8.23 9.53
C ILE A 131 5.92 8.78 10.85
N LYS A 132 4.78 9.47 10.76
CA LYS A 132 4.03 9.98 11.91
C LYS A 132 3.44 8.81 12.70
N LYS A 133 3.79 8.71 13.99
CA LYS A 133 3.12 7.79 14.92
C LYS A 133 1.82 8.44 15.35
N ASP A 134 0.71 7.93 14.82
CA ASP A 134 -0.62 8.41 15.13
C ASP A 134 -1.35 7.47 16.09
N GLU A 135 -2.20 8.01 16.95
CA GLU A 135 -3.10 7.27 17.85
C GLU A 135 -4.31 6.66 17.10
N ARG A 136 -4.51 7.06 15.83
CA ARG A 136 -5.60 6.59 14.95
C ARG A 136 -5.52 5.13 14.50
N GLY A 137 -4.47 4.40 14.91
CA GLY A 137 -4.31 2.98 14.59
C GLY A 137 -4.05 2.68 13.11
N ILE A 138 -3.49 3.63 12.36
CA ILE A 138 -3.15 3.47 10.94
C ILE A 138 -2.08 2.38 10.78
N LEU A 139 -2.30 1.45 9.84
CA LEU A 139 -1.31 0.46 9.46
C LEU A 139 -0.37 1.02 8.39
N HIS A 140 0.88 1.26 8.76
CA HIS A 140 1.92 1.73 7.85
C HIS A 140 2.68 0.55 7.23
N VAL A 141 2.67 0.47 5.90
CA VAL A 141 3.36 -0.57 5.11
C VAL A 141 4.37 0.09 4.19
N GLY A 142 5.66 -0.05 4.50
CA GLY A 142 6.74 0.44 3.67
C GLY A 142 7.08 -0.54 2.55
N ILE A 143 7.12 -0.05 1.31
CA ILE A 143 7.56 -0.80 0.13
C ILE A 143 8.62 0.02 -0.60
N PRO A 144 9.78 -0.55 -1.00
CA PRO A 144 10.77 0.16 -1.82
C PRO A 144 10.30 0.22 -3.29
N ILE A 145 9.30 1.05 -3.59
CA ILE A 145 8.60 1.06 -4.88
C ILE A 145 9.57 1.49 -5.99
N THR A 146 10.30 2.59 -5.75
CA THR A 146 11.20 3.17 -6.75
C THR A 146 12.38 2.25 -7.05
N SER A 147 13.07 1.74 -6.04
CA SER A 147 14.24 0.88 -6.24
C SER A 147 13.91 -0.54 -6.72
N THR A 148 12.66 -0.99 -6.57
CA THR A 148 12.20 -2.30 -7.09
C THR A 148 11.66 -2.21 -8.52
N THR A 149 11.41 -1.01 -9.03
CA THR A 149 10.90 -0.84 -10.40
C THR A 149 12.02 -1.05 -11.43
N VAL A 150 11.81 -1.99 -12.35
CA VAL A 150 12.73 -2.39 -13.43
C VAL A 150 12.66 -1.49 -14.66
#